data_AF-A0A521VBA8-F1
#
_entry.id   AF-A0A521VBA8-F1
#
_cell.length_a   1.000
_cell.length_b   1.000
_cell.length_c   1.000
_cell.angle_alpha   90.00
_cell.angle_beta   90.00
_cell.angle_gamma   90.00
#
_symmetry.space_group_name_H-M   'P 1'
#
loop_
_entity.id
_entity.type
_entity.pdbx_description
1 polymer ?
#
loop_
_entity_poly.entity_id
_entity_poly.type
_entity_poly.pdbx_seq_one_letter_code
_entity_poly.pdbx_strand_id
1 'polypeptide(L)' 'MKENKLLNSQSLRKGLHRNFVKYRVVKPRRPLEILEMDIKYVHVPGQGRNAFVLTVIDTFTRVALGW' A
#
# COMPACT_ATOMS: atom_id res chain seq x y z
N MET A 1 -35.04 -15.81 8.04
CA MET A 1 -33.60 -16.04 8.36
C MET A 1 -33.21 -15.59 9.78
N LYS A 2 -33.56 -14.38 10.25
CA LYS A 2 -33.32 -13.96 11.65
C LYS A 2 -34.11 -14.77 12.68
N GLU A 3 -35.35 -15.13 12.37
CA GLU A 3 -36.23 -15.92 13.24
C GLU A 3 -35.67 -17.31 13.58
N ASN A 4 -34.94 -17.93 12.65
CA ASN A 4 -34.37 -19.27 12.82
C ASN A 4 -32.95 -19.27 13.46
N LYS A 5 -32.46 -18.11 13.94
CA LYS A 5 -31.13 -17.96 14.56
C LYS A 5 -29.94 -18.52 13.73
N LEU A 6 -30.08 -18.58 12.41
CA LEU A 6 -29.06 -19.09 11.49
C LEU A 6 -27.93 -18.07 11.21
N LEU A 7 -27.96 -16.92 11.88
CA LEU A 7 -26.95 -15.88 11.75
C LEU A 7 -26.16 -15.81 13.06
N ASN A 8 -24.83 -15.76 12.95
CA ASN A 8 -23.96 -15.46 14.08
C ASN A 8 -24.40 -14.15 14.73
N SER A 9 -24.46 -14.11 16.06
CA SER A 9 -24.72 -12.88 16.79
C SER A 9 -23.69 -11.86 16.35
N GLN A 10 -24.13 -10.66 15.97
CA GLN A 10 -23.21 -9.56 15.71
C GLN A 10 -22.45 -9.34 17.01
N SER A 11 -21.19 -9.78 17.06
CA SER A 11 -20.31 -9.37 18.13
C SER A 11 -20.27 -7.85 18.05
N LEU A 12 -20.92 -7.19 19.02
CA LEU A 12 -20.72 -5.78 19.26
C LEU A 12 -19.24 -5.70 19.60
N ARG A 13 -18.42 -5.39 18.60
CA ARG A 13 -17.00 -5.08 18.80
C ARG A 13 -17.01 -3.81 19.66
N LYS A 14 -17.11 -3.99 20.98
CA LYS A 14 -16.98 -2.94 22.00
C LYS A 14 -15.83 -2.07 21.56
N GLY A 15 -16.11 -0.79 21.34
CA GLY A 15 -15.28 0.18 20.62
C GLY A 15 -13.80 -0.04 20.83
N LEU A 16 -13.19 -0.87 19.98
CA LEU A 16 -11.75 -0.94 19.88
C LEU A 16 -11.38 0.46 19.41
N HIS A 17 -10.70 1.23 20.26
CA HIS A 17 -10.08 2.49 19.85
C HIS A 17 -9.19 2.17 18.64
N ARG A 18 -9.76 2.30 17.45
CA ARG A 18 -9.07 2.02 16.20
C ARG A 18 -8.11 3.18 16.03
N ASN A 19 -6.83 2.90 16.18
CA ASN A 19 -5.79 3.85 15.83
C ASN A 19 -5.77 3.98 14.31
N PHE A 20 -6.48 4.98 13.81
CA PHE A 20 -6.36 5.38 12.41
C PHE A 20 -4.99 5.99 12.17
N VAL A 21 -4.43 5.70 11.01
CA VAL A 21 -3.21 6.37 10.53
C VAL A 21 -3.47 7.87 10.48
N LYS A 22 -2.70 8.63 11.27
CA LYS A 22 -2.79 10.11 11.33
C LYS A 22 -2.09 10.79 10.17
N TYR A 23 -1.07 10.16 9.59
CA TYR A 23 -0.22 10.74 8.54
C TYR A 23 -0.23 9.82 7.31
N ARG A 24 -0.98 10.20 6.29
CA ARG A 24 -1.08 9.44 5.02
C ARG A 24 -0.15 9.96 3.93
N VAL A 25 0.40 11.15 4.11
CA VAL A 25 1.17 11.86 3.08
C VAL A 25 2.52 12.23 3.66
N VAL A 26 3.58 11.83 2.97
CA VAL A 26 4.95 12.25 3.26
C VAL A 26 5.08 13.71 2.79
N LYS A 27 5.61 14.58 3.65
CA LYS A 27 5.83 16.01 3.35
C LYS A 27 7.33 16.33 3.42
N PRO A 28 8.13 15.94 2.42
CA PRO A 28 9.55 16.32 2.37
C PRO A 28 9.67 17.84 2.20
N ARG A 29 10.74 18.41 2.76
CA ARG A 29 11.05 19.84 2.71
C ARG A 29 12.01 20.18 1.56
N ARG A 30 12.75 19.20 1.05
CA ARG A 30 13.72 19.37 -0.05
C ARG A 30 13.87 18.09 -0.89
N PRO A 31 14.41 18.18 -2.13
CA PRO A 31 14.72 17.02 -2.95
C PRO A 31 15.63 16.02 -2.23
N LEU A 32 15.44 14.73 -2.52
CA LEU A 32 16.26 13.61 -2.01
C LEU A 32 16.24 13.44 -0.48
N GLU A 33 15.27 14.06 0.22
CA GLU A 33 15.11 13.89 1.67
C GLU A 33 14.46 12.55 2.02
N ILE A 34 13.46 12.13 1.23
CA ILE A 34 12.73 10.87 1.43
C ILE A 34 12.52 10.22 0.06
N LEU A 35 12.93 8.96 -0.04
CA LEU A 35 12.77 8.14 -1.24
C LEU A 35 11.67 7.09 -1.03
N GLU A 36 10.90 6.87 -2.06
CA GLU A 36 9.94 5.78 -2.17
C GLU A 36 10.54 4.69 -3.08
N MET A 37 10.36 3.43 -2.70
CA MET A 37 10.81 2.28 -3.47
C MET A 37 9.60 1.41 -3.79
N ASP A 38 9.30 1.24 -5.06
CA ASP A 38 8.18 0.43 -5.54
C ASP A 38 8.68 -0.78 -6.30
N ILE A 39 8.20 -1.98 -5.95
CA ILE A 39 8.52 -3.21 -6.65
C ILE A 39 7.30 -3.63 -7.46
N LYS A 40 7.46 -3.67 -8.79
CA LYS A 40 6.45 -4.19 -9.71
C LYS A 40 6.82 -5.61 -10.12
N TYR A 41 5.82 -6.49 -10.17
CA TYR A 41 5.93 -7.81 -10.77
C TYR A 41 5.37 -7.75 -12.20
N VAL A 42 6.23 -7.95 -13.19
CA VAL A 42 5.89 -7.82 -14.61
C VAL A 42 6.16 -9.11 -15.36
N HIS A 43 5.21 -9.48 -16.22
CA HIS A 43 5.38 -10.59 -17.15
C HIS A 43 6.20 -10.15 -18.35
N VAL A 44 7.18 -10.97 -18.76
CA VAL A 44 8.03 -10.77 -19.93
C VAL A 44 7.68 -11.82 -20.98
N PRO A 45 6.77 -11.52 -21.94
CA PRO A 45 6.20 -12.53 -22.83
C PRO A 45 7.26 -13.24 -23.68
N GLY A 46 8.23 -12.50 -24.22
CA GLY A 46 9.30 -13.05 -25.06
C GLY A 46 10.27 -13.99 -24.35
N GLN A 47 10.23 -14.04 -23.01
CA GLN A 47 11.07 -14.92 -22.20
C GLN A 47 10.29 -15.93 -21.36
N GLY A 48 8.95 -15.95 -21.49
CA GLY A 48 8.07 -16.86 -20.76
C GLY A 48 8.23 -16.80 -19.24
N ARG A 49 8.68 -15.66 -18.70
CA ARG A 49 9.02 -15.49 -17.28
C ARG A 49 8.51 -14.17 -16.74
N ASN A 50 8.51 -14.05 -15.43
CA ASN A 50 8.22 -12.80 -14.75
C ASN A 50 9.49 -12.20 -14.16
N ALA A 51 9.52 -10.88 -14.04
CA ALA A 51 10.61 -10.13 -13.43
C ALA A 51 10.05 -9.18 -12.36
N PHE A 52 10.91 -8.87 -11.39
CA PHE A 52 10.67 -7.77 -10.46
C PHE A 52 11.42 -6.54 -10.95
N VAL A 53 10.73 -5.41 -11.02
CA VAL A 53 11.31 -4.10 -11.36
C VAL A 53 11.23 -3.23 -10.11
N LEU A 54 12.38 -2.73 -9.65
CA LEU A 54 12.48 -1.86 -8.49
C LEU A 54 12.62 -0.42 -8.97
N THR A 55 11.59 0.40 -8.79
CA THR A 55 11.67 1.84 -9.08
C THR A 55 12.00 2.63 -7.82
N VAL A 56 13.02 3.50 -7.90
CA VAL A 56 13.34 4.46 -6.84
C VAL A 56 12.82 5.83 -7.23
N ILE A 57 12.02 6.45 -6.37
CA ILE A 57 11.32 7.71 -6.64
C ILE A 57 11.67 8.72 -5.54
N ASP A 58 12.03 9.94 -5.93
CA ASP A 58 12.11 11.05 -4.99
C ASP A 58 10.70 11.54 -4.62
N THR A 59 10.34 11.50 -3.33
CA THR A 59 8.99 11.86 -2.90
C THR A 59 8.71 13.36 -3.00
N PHE A 60 9.75 14.20 -3.06
CA PHE A 60 9.61 15.65 -3.19
C PHE A 60 9.27 16.06 -4.62
N THR A 61 10.06 15.61 -5.60
CA THR A 61 9.87 15.95 -7.02
C THR A 61 8.93 15.01 -7.76
N ARG A 62 8.64 13.82 -7.20
CA ARG A 62 7.94 12.70 -7.87
C ARG A 62 8.64 12.17 -9.12
N VAL A 63 9.93 12.45 -9.26
CA VAL A 63 10.77 11.93 -10.35
C VAL A 63 11.26 10.53 -10.01
N ALA A 64 11.18 9.62 -10.97
CA ALA A 64 11.86 8.33 -10.90
C ALA A 64 13.37 8.53 -11.12
N LEU A 65 14.17 8.17 -10.13
CA LEU A 65 15.63 8.26 -10.16
C LEU A 65 16.27 7.05 -10.86
N GLY A 66 15.56 5.92 -10.89
CA GLY A 66 15.97 4.68 -11.56
C GLY A 66 14.91 3.59 -11.45
N TRP A 67 15.03 2.55 -12.30
CA TRP A 67 14.17 1.37 -12.35
C TRP A 67 14.94 0.11 -12.74
#